data_AF-A0A0N4YLB8-F1
#
_entry.id   AF-A0A0N4YLB8-F1
#
_cell.length_a   1.000
_cell.length_b   1.000
_cell.length_c   1.000
_cell.angle_alpha   90.00
_cell.angle_beta   90.00
_cell.angle_gamma   90.00
#
_symmetry.space_group_name_H-M   'P 1'
#
loop_
_entity.id
_entity.type
_entity.pdbx_description
1 polymer ?
#
loop_
_entity_poly.entity_id
_entity_poly.type
_entity_poly.pdbx_seq_one_letter_code
_entity_poly.pdbx_strand_id
1 'polypeptide(L)'
;MTLKTFHFAGVASMNITQGVPRIKEIINAVKSISTPIITAQLLDSRDENLARQVKARIDVTTLGEICDYIEEISMPDNTFLLLKLSSRRIRILHLEITIIGKSMLVVRPPNDSKFSQSITVQIMKQTLQKVIVKGLSNVRRCVIHADEKHGDEYGIIVEGSDFRGVLSQPGIDGRHTSFNNALVVAEMKESVLLLASFEKTMDHLFEAAFYSQKDPIRGVSECIILGIPISIGTGMFKLHQKLPEPKDASPGAPIFMRPEFGLKL
;
A
#
# COMPACT_ATOMS: atom_id res chain seq x y z
N MET A 1 17.29 -28.41 -4.17
CA MET A 1 17.51 -26.97 -3.89
C MET A 1 18.95 -26.63 -4.24
N THR A 2 19.19 -26.04 -5.41
CA THR A 2 20.54 -25.71 -5.88
C THR A 2 20.89 -24.27 -5.50
N LEU A 3 22.08 -24.12 -4.91
CA LEU A 3 22.56 -22.94 -4.18
C LEU A 3 22.97 -21.75 -5.07
N LYS A 4 22.69 -21.80 -6.37
CA LYS A 4 22.93 -20.70 -7.32
C LYS A 4 22.00 -20.85 -8.49
N THR A 5 21.04 -19.94 -8.62
CA THR A 5 20.50 -19.55 -9.91
C THR A 5 20.20 -18.06 -9.84
N PHE A 6 20.95 -17.25 -10.59
CA PHE A 6 20.48 -15.91 -10.95
C PHE A 6 19.35 -16.12 -11.94
N HIS A 7 18.10 -16.24 -11.48
CA HIS A 7 16.95 -16.13 -12.37
C HIS A 7 16.49 -14.68 -12.39
N PHE A 8 16.81 -13.99 -13.48
CA PHE A 8 16.14 -12.77 -13.87
C PHE A 8 14.69 -13.13 -14.20
N ALA A 9 13.76 -12.79 -13.32
CA ALA A 9 12.34 -12.91 -13.60
C ALA A 9 11.91 -11.76 -14.51
N GLY A 10 11.99 -11.95 -15.84
CA GLY A 10 11.21 -11.25 -16.87
C GLY A 10 11.38 -9.72 -17.03
N VAL A 11 11.98 -9.03 -16.07
CA VAL A 11 12.19 -7.60 -16.03
C VAL A 11 13.65 -7.40 -15.64
N ALA A 12 14.49 -7.09 -16.62
CA ALA A 12 15.96 -7.17 -16.55
C ALA A 12 16.66 -6.29 -15.49
N SER A 13 15.95 -5.71 -14.52
CA SER A 13 16.49 -4.65 -13.67
C SER A 13 16.21 -4.73 -12.17
N MET A 14 15.60 -5.80 -11.65
CA MET A 14 15.34 -5.93 -10.20
C MET A 14 16.01 -7.17 -9.61
N ASN A 15 16.84 -6.97 -8.58
CA ASN A 15 17.54 -8.03 -7.87
C ASN A 15 16.68 -8.54 -6.70
N ILE A 16 16.48 -9.86 -6.62
CA ILE A 16 15.76 -10.52 -5.53
C ILE A 16 16.72 -11.43 -4.77
N THR A 17 16.67 -11.43 -3.43
CA THR A 17 17.38 -12.41 -2.60
C THR A 17 16.84 -13.81 -2.88
N GLN A 18 17.73 -14.75 -3.21
CA GLN A 18 17.39 -16.14 -3.50
C GLN A 18 18.28 -17.10 -2.70
N GLY A 19 17.88 -18.37 -2.61
CA GLY A 19 18.63 -19.43 -1.93
C GLY A 19 18.62 -19.33 -0.40
N VAL A 20 19.72 -19.72 0.24
CA VAL A 20 19.86 -19.80 1.71
C VAL A 20 19.60 -18.46 2.42
N PRO A 21 20.12 -17.30 1.93
CA PRO A 21 19.81 -16.01 2.55
C PRO A 21 18.30 -15.74 2.59
N ARG A 22 17.59 -16.10 1.52
CA ARG A 22 16.15 -15.93 1.44
C ARG A 22 15.39 -16.86 2.38
N ILE A 23 15.83 -18.12 2.47
CA ILE A 23 15.27 -19.08 3.43
C ILE A 23 15.46 -18.56 4.85
N LYS A 24 16.62 -18.02 5.19
CA LYS A 24 16.89 -17.42 6.50
C LYS A 24 15.98 -16.23 6.79
N GLU A 25 15.74 -15.35 5.82
CA GLU A 25 14.79 -14.22 5.96
C GLU A 25 13.36 -14.71 6.24
N ILE A 26 12.91 -15.75 5.53
CA ILE A 26 11.55 -16.30 5.67
C ILE A 26 11.36 -17.04 7.00
N ILE A 27 12.27 -17.96 7.33
CA ILE A 27 12.17 -18.78 8.56
C ILE A 27 12.21 -17.90 9.80
N ASN A 28 13.07 -16.87 9.81
CA ASN A 28 13.22 -15.99 10.96
C ASN A 28 12.20 -14.83 10.96
N ALA A 29 11.24 -14.81 10.04
CA ALA A 29 10.23 -13.76 9.90
C ALA A 29 10.83 -12.34 10.04
N VAL A 30 11.88 -12.05 9.26
CA VAL A 30 12.61 -10.77 9.39
C VAL A 30 11.73 -9.60 8.91
N LYS A 31 11.50 -8.60 9.78
CA LYS A 31 10.73 -7.38 9.44
C LYS A 31 11.31 -6.60 8.25
N SER A 32 12.63 -6.40 8.24
CA SER A 32 13.34 -5.66 7.19
C SER A 32 14.18 -6.62 6.33
N ILE A 33 13.60 -7.12 5.25
CA ILE A 33 14.28 -7.98 4.28
C ILE A 33 15.22 -7.17 3.36
N SER A 34 16.22 -7.83 2.79
CA SER A 34 17.28 -7.16 2.02
C SER A 34 16.80 -6.59 0.68
N THR A 35 15.90 -7.31 0.00
CA THR A 35 15.30 -6.92 -1.29
C THR A 35 13.77 -6.98 -1.21
N PRO A 36 13.12 -5.97 -0.61
CA PRO A 36 11.67 -5.91 -0.53
C PRO A 36 11.10 -5.53 -1.90
N ILE A 37 10.26 -6.41 -2.46
CA ILE A 37 9.62 -6.21 -3.77
C ILE A 37 8.13 -6.41 -3.64
N ILE A 38 7.39 -5.36 -4.02
CA ILE A 38 5.94 -5.35 -4.14
C ILE A 38 5.58 -5.45 -5.62
N THR A 39 4.78 -6.44 -5.98
CA THR A 39 4.19 -6.58 -7.31
C THR A 39 2.76 -6.08 -7.23
N ALA A 40 2.56 -4.84 -7.65
CA ALA A 40 1.28 -4.14 -7.59
C ALA A 40 0.54 -4.27 -8.92
N GLN A 41 -0.73 -4.67 -8.82
CA GLN A 41 -1.62 -4.81 -9.97
C GLN A 41 -2.44 -3.55 -10.14
N LEU A 42 -2.70 -3.15 -11.39
CA LEU A 42 -3.55 -2.02 -11.70
C LEU A 42 -5.03 -2.46 -11.73
N LEU A 43 -5.93 -1.53 -11.40
CA LEU A 43 -7.38 -1.75 -11.56
C LEU A 43 -7.75 -1.91 -13.04
N ASP A 44 -7.11 -1.13 -13.91
CA ASP A 44 -7.16 -1.29 -15.35
C ASP A 44 -5.73 -1.53 -15.86
N SER A 45 -5.44 -2.79 -16.19
CA SER A 45 -4.11 -3.21 -16.67
C SER A 45 -3.84 -2.77 -18.11
N ARG A 46 -4.83 -2.29 -18.87
CA ARG A 46 -4.63 -1.88 -20.27
C ARG A 46 -4.39 -0.38 -20.43
N ASP A 47 -4.60 0.41 -19.38
CA ASP A 47 -4.37 1.85 -19.40
C ASP A 47 -2.92 2.21 -19.03
N GLU A 48 -2.12 2.51 -20.04
CA GLU A 48 -0.73 2.97 -19.86
C GLU A 48 -0.65 4.29 -19.09
N ASN A 49 -1.62 5.20 -19.27
CA ASN A 49 -1.61 6.49 -18.60
C ASN A 49 -1.83 6.32 -17.09
N LEU A 50 -2.74 5.40 -16.71
CA LEU A 50 -2.92 5.02 -15.31
C LEU A 50 -1.62 4.47 -14.72
N ALA A 51 -0.93 3.57 -15.44
CA ALA A 51 0.34 3.02 -15.00
C ALA A 51 1.40 4.11 -14.75
N ARG A 52 1.50 5.10 -15.67
CA ARG A 52 2.41 6.25 -15.53
C ARG A 52 2.05 7.16 -14.34
N GLN A 53 0.76 7.43 -14.14
CA GLN A 53 0.29 8.24 -13.00
C GLN A 53 0.55 7.55 -11.66
N VAL A 54 0.22 6.27 -11.54
CA VAL A 54 0.46 5.50 -10.32
C VAL A 54 1.96 5.41 -10.04
N LYS A 55 2.78 5.15 -11.07
CA LYS A 55 4.24 5.23 -10.95
C LYS A 55 4.68 6.59 -10.40
N ALA A 56 4.21 7.70 -10.96
CA ALA A 56 4.58 9.05 -10.52
C ALA A 56 4.17 9.38 -9.08
N ARG A 57 3.13 8.72 -8.54
CA ARG A 57 2.73 8.86 -7.13
C ARG A 57 3.57 8.00 -6.17
N ILE A 58 4.11 6.88 -6.63
CA ILE A 58 4.90 5.93 -5.84
C ILE A 58 6.39 6.29 -5.85
N ASP A 59 6.93 6.58 -7.04
CA ASP A 59 8.35 6.88 -7.24
C ASP A 59 8.70 8.19 -6.54
N VAL A 60 9.80 8.18 -5.77
CA VAL A 60 10.25 9.36 -5.03
C VAL A 60 10.72 10.40 -6.02
N THR A 61 10.07 11.57 -6.00
CA THR A 61 10.47 12.73 -6.77
C THR A 61 10.96 13.82 -5.83
N THR A 62 12.20 14.25 -6.04
CA THR A 62 12.85 15.25 -5.19
C THR A 62 12.74 16.67 -5.76
N LEU A 63 12.94 17.67 -4.90
CA LEU A 63 12.91 19.08 -5.29
C LEU A 63 13.97 19.39 -6.35
N GLY A 64 15.15 18.75 -6.25
CA GLY A 64 16.21 18.88 -7.24
C GLY A 64 15.79 18.43 -8.65
N GLU A 65 14.96 17.39 -8.75
CA GLU A 65 14.48 16.88 -10.04
C GLU A 65 13.46 17.79 -10.69
N ILE A 66 12.63 18.49 -9.92
CA ILE A 66 11.60 19.41 -10.45
C ILE A 66 12.10 20.84 -10.66
N CYS A 67 13.31 21.17 -10.20
CA CYS A 67 13.94 22.47 -10.43
C CYS A 67 14.74 22.47 -11.75
N ASP A 68 14.67 23.56 -12.51
CA ASP A 68 15.60 23.79 -13.62
C ASP A 68 17.01 24.05 -13.10
N TYR A 69 17.12 24.84 -12.03
CA TYR A 69 18.37 25.10 -11.31
C TYR A 69 18.11 25.49 -9.85
N ILE A 70 19.15 25.29 -9.02
CA ILE A 70 19.25 25.75 -7.64
C ILE A 70 20.61 26.44 -7.51
N GLU A 71 20.58 27.76 -7.45
CA GLU A 71 21.77 28.61 -7.45
C GLU A 71 21.96 29.27 -6.09
N GLU A 72 23.23 29.45 -5.73
CA GLU A 72 23.64 30.22 -4.57
C GLU A 72 23.99 31.63 -5.05
N ILE A 73 23.34 32.62 -4.44
CA ILE A 73 23.60 34.02 -4.72
C ILE A 73 24.17 34.64 -3.44
N SER A 74 25.41 35.10 -3.53
CA SER A 74 26.12 35.76 -2.45
C SER A 74 26.35 37.21 -2.84
N MET A 75 25.67 38.12 -2.14
CA MET A 75 25.87 39.56 -2.23
C MET A 75 26.55 40.06 -0.94
N PRO A 76 27.21 41.23 -0.94
CA PRO A 76 27.94 41.73 0.23
C PRO A 76 27.10 41.81 1.52
N ASP A 77 25.80 42.02 1.38
CA ASP A 77 24.83 42.20 2.47
C ASP A 77 23.89 41.01 2.68
N ASN A 78 23.81 40.07 1.73
CA ASN A 78 22.80 39.02 1.76
C ASN A 78 23.21 37.80 0.92
N THR A 79 23.13 36.61 1.53
CA THR A 79 23.36 35.32 0.85
C THR A 79 22.09 34.47 0.89
N PHE A 80 21.64 33.97 -0.26
CA PHE A 80 20.42 33.19 -0.36
C PHE A 80 20.46 32.17 -1.50
N LEU A 81 19.52 31.23 -1.48
CA LEU A 81 19.31 30.27 -2.56
C LEU A 81 18.17 30.73 -3.47
N LEU A 82 18.41 30.65 -4.77
CA LEU A 82 17.43 30.90 -5.81
C LEU A 82 17.09 29.60 -6.53
N LEU A 83 15.80 29.24 -6.53
CA LEU A 83 15.30 28.03 -7.17
C LEU A 83 14.31 28.41 -8.27
N LYS A 84 14.49 27.83 -9.46
CA LYS A 84 13.52 27.91 -10.56
C LYS A 84 12.80 26.57 -10.70
N LEU A 85 11.51 26.55 -10.37
CA LEU A 85 10.66 25.37 -10.61
C LEU A 85 10.33 25.22 -12.09
N SER A 86 10.37 23.99 -12.59
CA SER A 86 10.17 23.65 -14.00
C SER A 86 8.80 23.04 -14.25
N SER A 87 7.87 23.82 -14.80
CA SER A 87 6.56 23.30 -15.23
C SER A 87 6.69 22.22 -16.32
N ARG A 88 7.79 22.23 -17.10
CA ARG A 88 8.07 21.20 -18.11
C ARG A 88 8.38 19.86 -17.45
N ARG A 89 9.28 19.83 -16.47
CA ARG A 89 9.67 18.59 -15.77
C ARG A 89 8.48 17.99 -15.01
N ILE A 90 7.70 18.83 -14.32
CA ILE A 90 6.48 18.40 -13.61
C ILE A 90 5.50 17.69 -14.56
N ARG A 91 5.28 18.24 -15.76
CA ARG A 91 4.40 17.64 -16.78
C ARG A 91 4.95 16.33 -17.34
N ILE A 92 6.24 16.27 -17.69
CA ILE A 92 6.87 15.05 -18.24
C ILE A 92 6.86 13.91 -17.22
N LEU A 93 7.08 14.23 -15.95
CA LEU A 93 7.05 13.26 -14.85
C LEU A 93 5.62 12.88 -14.43
N HIS A 94 4.58 13.42 -15.08
CA HIS A 94 3.16 13.15 -14.77
C HIS A 94 2.82 13.43 -13.30
N LEU A 95 3.48 14.43 -12.70
CA LEU A 95 3.25 14.80 -11.31
C LEU A 95 1.98 15.62 -11.18
N GLU A 96 1.17 15.30 -10.18
CA GLU A 96 -0.05 16.03 -9.81
C GLU A 96 0.29 17.27 -8.97
N ILE A 97 1.22 18.09 -9.46
CA ILE A 97 1.69 19.30 -8.79
C ILE A 97 1.37 20.49 -9.68
N THR A 98 0.73 21.51 -9.10
CA THR A 98 0.45 22.76 -9.80
C THR A 98 1.28 23.89 -9.21
N ILE A 99 2.01 24.61 -10.05
CA ILE A 99 2.72 25.84 -9.64
C ILE A 99 1.73 26.99 -9.71
N ILE A 100 1.48 27.65 -8.59
CA ILE A 100 0.62 28.83 -8.51
C ILE A 100 1.50 30.08 -8.48
N GLY A 101 1.30 31.00 -9.43
CA GLY A 101 2.01 32.28 -9.48
C GLY A 101 3.43 32.18 -10.06
N LYS A 102 4.40 32.83 -9.41
CA LYS A 102 5.80 32.86 -9.89
C LYS A 102 6.48 31.54 -9.56
N SER A 103 7.16 30.95 -10.55
CA SER A 103 7.91 29.70 -10.38
C SER A 103 9.30 29.87 -9.77
N MET A 104 9.56 31.03 -9.14
CA MET A 104 10.83 31.36 -8.50
C MET A 104 10.66 31.33 -6.99
N LEU A 105 11.53 30.59 -6.32
CA LEU A 105 11.57 30.50 -4.86
C LEU A 105 12.92 31.01 -4.36
N VAL A 106 12.87 31.88 -3.34
CA VAL A 106 14.06 32.35 -2.63
C VAL A 106 14.05 31.75 -1.23
N VAL A 107 15.11 31.03 -0.87
CA VAL A 107 15.29 30.46 0.47
C VAL A 107 16.47 31.14 1.15
N ARG A 108 16.23 31.71 2.33
CA ARG A 108 17.26 32.41 3.11
C ARG A 108 17.76 31.54 4.26
N PRO A 109 19.06 31.63 4.62
CA PRO A 109 19.58 30.99 5.81
C PRO A 109 18.93 31.54 7.09
N PRO A 110 18.80 30.72 8.15
CA PRO A 110 18.46 31.22 9.46
C PRO A 110 19.58 32.13 10.00
N ASN A 111 19.19 33.19 10.71
CA ASN A 111 20.14 34.20 11.22
C ASN A 111 21.00 33.70 12.41
N ASP A 112 20.59 32.61 13.07
CA ASP A 112 21.18 32.12 14.33
C ASP A 112 22.07 30.87 14.13
N SER A 113 22.75 30.78 12.98
CA SER A 113 23.62 29.63 12.68
C SER A 113 25.01 29.80 13.28
N LYS A 114 25.53 28.74 13.94
CA LYS A 114 26.92 28.68 14.44
C LYS A 114 27.99 28.80 13.36
N PHE A 115 27.61 28.67 12.08
CA PHE A 115 28.49 28.72 10.93
C PHE A 115 28.28 30.02 10.14
N SER A 116 29.28 30.40 9.33
CA SER A 116 29.13 31.47 8.34
C SER A 116 27.96 31.20 7.40
N GLN A 117 27.22 32.25 7.02
CA GLN A 117 26.03 32.16 6.17
C GLN A 117 26.32 31.41 4.85
N SER A 118 27.51 31.58 4.26
CA SER A 118 27.91 30.87 3.03
C SER A 118 27.98 29.35 3.23
N ILE A 119 28.52 28.90 4.36
CA ILE A 119 28.60 27.46 4.68
C ILE A 119 27.19 26.90 4.89
N THR A 120 26.35 27.65 5.61
CA THR A 120 24.96 27.24 5.85
C THR A 120 24.17 27.14 4.54
N VAL A 121 24.34 28.09 3.62
CA VAL A 121 23.73 28.08 2.29
C VAL A 121 24.20 26.90 1.46
N GLN A 122 25.49 26.55 1.51
CA GLN A 122 26.03 25.38 0.83
C GLN A 122 25.43 24.06 1.37
N ILE A 123 25.30 23.92 2.69
CA ILE A 123 24.66 22.75 3.33
C ILE A 123 23.17 22.68 2.98
N MET A 124 22.47 23.83 3.01
CA MET A 124 21.07 23.91 2.63
C MET A 124 20.87 23.54 1.17
N LYS A 125 21.75 23.96 0.26
CA LYS A 125 21.69 23.58 -1.15
C LYS A 125 21.69 22.06 -1.33
N GLN A 126 22.60 21.36 -0.64
CA GLN A 126 22.69 19.89 -0.71
C GLN A 126 21.47 19.20 -0.09
N THR A 127 20.93 19.75 1.00
CA THR A 127 19.77 19.20 1.70
C THR A 127 18.48 19.45 0.93
N LEU A 128 18.26 20.66 0.44
CA LEU A 128 17.08 21.07 -0.33
C LEU A 128 16.91 20.25 -1.59
N GLN A 129 18.01 19.93 -2.28
CA GLN A 129 17.96 19.07 -3.47
C GLN A 129 17.34 17.69 -3.20
N LYS A 130 17.47 17.18 -1.97
CA LYS A 130 16.99 15.84 -1.57
C LYS A 130 15.59 15.86 -0.95
N VAL A 131 14.97 17.04 -0.79
CA VAL A 131 13.62 17.15 -0.23
C VAL A 131 12.63 16.43 -1.14
N ILE A 132 11.88 15.48 -0.59
CA ILE A 132 10.85 14.73 -1.32
C ILE A 132 9.63 15.63 -1.49
N VAL A 133 9.18 15.81 -2.73
CA VAL A 133 7.99 16.61 -3.07
C VAL A 133 6.79 15.71 -3.37
N LYS A 134 7.02 14.51 -3.90
CA LYS A 134 6.01 13.48 -4.16
C LYS A 134 6.68 12.09 -4.07
N GLY A 135 5.91 11.04 -3.82
CA GLY A 135 6.41 9.67 -3.71
C GLY A 135 6.39 9.11 -2.29
N LEU A 136 6.64 7.81 -2.17
CA LEU A 136 6.69 7.10 -0.90
C LEU A 136 8.14 7.02 -0.39
N SER A 137 8.43 7.53 0.79
CA SER A 137 9.81 7.69 1.29
C SER A 137 10.60 6.39 1.43
N ASN A 138 9.92 5.26 1.66
CA ASN A 138 10.53 3.94 1.81
C ASN A 138 10.50 3.11 0.50
N VAL A 139 10.31 3.79 -0.64
CA VAL A 139 10.44 3.22 -1.98
C VAL A 139 11.75 3.70 -2.61
N ARG A 140 12.54 2.76 -3.12
CA ARG A 140 13.79 3.05 -3.82
C ARG A 140 13.58 3.24 -5.31
N ARG A 141 12.70 2.44 -5.90
CA ARG A 141 12.48 2.41 -7.34
C ARG A 141 11.13 1.84 -7.69
N CYS A 142 10.45 2.47 -8.65
CA CYS A 142 9.22 1.98 -9.25
C CYS A 142 9.39 1.74 -10.77
N VAL A 143 8.99 0.57 -11.26
CA VAL A 143 9.10 0.20 -12.68
C VAL A 143 7.75 -0.28 -13.20
N ILE A 144 7.38 0.16 -14.40
CA ILE A 144 6.23 -0.35 -15.13
C ILE A 144 6.72 -1.53 -15.96
N HIS A 145 6.07 -2.67 -15.83
CA HIS A 145 6.29 -3.85 -16.63
C HIS A 145 5.08 -4.06 -17.54
N ALA A 146 5.32 -4.35 -18.83
CA ALA A 146 4.29 -4.77 -19.76
C ALA A 146 4.53 -6.25 -20.10
N ASP A 147 3.52 -7.09 -19.97
CA ASP A 147 3.58 -8.48 -20.43
C ASP A 147 3.05 -8.56 -21.87
N GLU A 148 3.98 -8.62 -22.84
CA GLU A 148 3.66 -8.73 -24.26
C GLU A 148 2.98 -10.06 -24.62
N LYS A 149 3.05 -11.09 -23.76
CA LYS A 149 2.56 -12.44 -24.09
C LYS A 149 1.06 -12.62 -23.91
N HIS A 150 0.39 -11.78 -23.12
CA HIS A 150 -1.04 -11.92 -22.79
C HIS A 150 -1.89 -10.67 -23.14
N GLY A 151 -1.35 -9.80 -23.99
CA GLY A 151 -2.06 -8.64 -24.54
C GLY A 151 -1.88 -7.39 -23.69
N ASP A 152 -0.75 -6.69 -23.89
CA ASP A 152 -0.43 -5.34 -23.40
C ASP A 152 -0.95 -5.03 -21.97
N GLU A 153 -0.77 -5.97 -21.04
CA GLU A 153 -1.13 -5.75 -19.64
C GLU A 153 0.04 -5.11 -18.90
N TYR A 154 -0.21 -3.95 -18.31
CA TYR A 154 0.71 -3.18 -17.48
C TYR A 154 0.56 -3.60 -16.01
N GLY A 155 1.71 -3.90 -15.39
CA GLY A 155 1.86 -4.09 -13.95
C GLY A 155 2.92 -3.13 -13.39
N ILE A 156 2.90 -2.94 -12.08
CA ILE A 156 3.88 -2.10 -11.39
C ILE A 156 4.70 -2.96 -10.44
N ILE A 157 6.02 -2.86 -10.54
CA ILE A 157 6.93 -3.48 -9.61
C ILE A 157 7.63 -2.38 -8.83
N VAL A 158 7.54 -2.46 -7.49
CA VAL A 158 8.08 -1.48 -6.57
C VAL A 158 9.15 -2.15 -5.70
N GLU A 159 10.37 -1.61 -5.74
CA GLU A 159 11.42 -1.96 -4.79
C GLU A 159 11.28 -1.04 -3.56
N GLY A 160 10.77 -1.59 -2.46
CA GLY A 160 10.47 -0.81 -1.27
C GLY A 160 9.69 -1.59 -0.22
N SER A 161 9.70 -1.09 1.01
CA SER A 161 9.00 -1.69 2.15
C SER A 161 7.63 -1.06 2.44
N ASP A 162 7.27 0.03 1.75
CA ASP A 162 6.02 0.77 1.99
C ASP A 162 4.80 0.11 1.33
N PHE A 163 4.50 -1.12 1.75
CA PHE A 163 3.41 -1.89 1.17
C PHE A 163 2.04 -1.20 1.36
N ARG A 164 1.82 -0.60 2.53
CA ARG A 164 0.58 0.11 2.84
C ARG A 164 0.42 1.36 1.97
N GLY A 165 1.50 2.14 1.81
CA GLY A 165 1.51 3.30 0.93
C GLY A 165 1.17 2.94 -0.50
N VAL A 166 1.71 1.83 -1.02
CA VAL A 166 1.41 1.33 -2.37
C VAL A 166 -0.06 0.91 -2.52
N LEU A 167 -0.60 0.13 -1.58
CA LEU A 167 -2.01 -0.30 -1.60
C LEU A 167 -3.00 0.88 -1.52
N SER A 168 -2.60 1.97 -0.86
CA SER A 168 -3.43 3.17 -0.74
C SER A 168 -3.45 4.05 -2.00
N GLN A 169 -2.63 3.73 -3.02
CA GLN A 169 -2.58 4.55 -4.24
C GLN A 169 -3.83 4.32 -5.10
N PRO A 170 -4.51 5.40 -5.55
CA PRO A 170 -5.63 5.25 -6.47
C PRO A 170 -5.15 4.64 -7.79
N GLY A 171 -5.85 3.61 -8.27
CA GLY A 171 -5.48 2.87 -9.49
C GLY A 171 -4.84 1.50 -9.22
N ILE A 172 -4.45 1.19 -7.97
CA ILE A 172 -3.96 -0.12 -7.58
C ILE A 172 -5.11 -1.05 -7.17
N ASP A 173 -5.13 -2.28 -7.70
CA ASP A 173 -5.98 -3.36 -7.18
C ASP A 173 -5.30 -4.03 -5.99
N GLY A 174 -5.72 -3.66 -4.78
CA GLY A 174 -5.19 -4.21 -3.55
C GLY A 174 -5.46 -5.71 -3.34
N ARG A 175 -6.40 -6.30 -4.07
CA ARG A 175 -6.74 -7.74 -3.93
C ARG A 175 -5.75 -8.66 -4.64
N HIS A 176 -5.14 -8.16 -5.71
CA HIS A 176 -4.19 -8.93 -6.54
C HIS A 176 -2.75 -8.44 -6.39
N THR A 177 -2.53 -7.41 -5.57
CA THR A 177 -1.20 -6.89 -5.25
C THR A 177 -0.53 -7.77 -4.20
N SER A 178 0.72 -8.16 -4.47
CA SER A 178 1.49 -9.09 -3.63
C SER A 178 2.79 -8.46 -3.14
N PHE A 179 3.27 -8.91 -1.99
CA PHE A 179 4.54 -8.47 -1.41
C PHE A 179 5.34 -9.66 -0.96
N ASN A 180 6.64 -9.65 -1.25
CA ASN A 180 7.54 -10.72 -0.85
C ASN A 180 7.88 -10.69 0.67
N ASN A 181 7.40 -9.74 1.47
CA ASN A 181 7.56 -9.80 2.92
C ASN A 181 6.33 -10.42 3.58
N ALA A 182 6.43 -11.71 3.92
CA ALA A 182 5.32 -12.45 4.53
C ALA A 182 4.87 -11.86 5.88
N LEU A 183 5.79 -11.29 6.66
CA LEU A 183 5.45 -10.72 7.97
C LEU A 183 4.61 -9.45 7.81
N VAL A 184 4.99 -8.53 6.94
CA VAL A 184 4.22 -7.30 6.68
C VAL A 184 2.84 -7.63 6.10
N VAL A 185 2.75 -8.63 5.22
CA VAL A 185 1.45 -9.10 4.69
C VAL A 185 0.60 -9.74 5.79
N ALA A 186 1.21 -10.47 6.73
CA ALA A 186 0.51 -11.05 7.87
C ALA A 186 0.01 -9.98 8.85
N GLU A 187 0.82 -8.95 9.15
CA GLU A 187 0.43 -7.80 9.97
C GLU A 187 -0.76 -7.01 9.37
N MET A 188 -0.95 -7.07 8.06
CA MET A 188 -2.13 -6.49 7.40
C MET A 188 -3.41 -7.32 7.53
N LYS A 189 -3.32 -8.57 7.99
CA LYS A 189 -4.53 -9.35 8.25
C LYS A 189 -5.23 -8.81 9.49
N GLU A 190 -6.54 -8.62 9.37
CA GLU A 190 -7.35 -7.96 10.39
C GLU A 190 -7.58 -8.82 11.65
N SER A 191 -7.31 -10.14 11.59
CA SER A 191 -7.58 -11.04 12.72
C SER A 191 -6.51 -10.92 13.80
N VAL A 192 -6.90 -10.34 14.93
CA VAL A 192 -6.11 -10.26 16.15
C VAL A 192 -5.81 -11.66 16.69
N LEU A 193 -6.77 -12.57 16.65
CA LEU A 193 -6.59 -13.94 17.12
C LEU A 193 -5.57 -14.72 16.28
N LEU A 194 -5.58 -14.51 14.95
CA LEU A 194 -4.54 -15.05 14.08
C LEU A 194 -3.16 -14.50 14.47
N LEU A 195 -3.02 -13.19 14.62
CA LEU A 195 -1.75 -12.55 14.98
C LEU A 195 -1.23 -13.04 16.33
N ALA A 196 -2.11 -13.09 17.34
CA ALA A 196 -1.80 -13.54 18.69
C ALA A 196 -1.39 -15.03 18.75
N SER A 197 -1.79 -15.85 17.77
CA SER A 197 -1.47 -17.28 17.71
C SER A 197 -0.06 -17.59 17.17
N PHE A 198 0.61 -16.62 16.54
CA PHE A 198 1.93 -16.84 15.94
C PHE A 198 3.05 -16.44 16.91
N GLU A 199 3.10 -15.18 17.34
CA GLU A 199 4.08 -14.63 18.30
C GLU A 199 3.53 -13.37 18.99
N LYS A 200 4.17 -12.90 20.07
CA LYS A 200 3.80 -11.67 20.81
C LYS A 200 2.32 -11.60 21.21
N THR A 201 1.80 -12.71 21.70
CA THR A 201 0.38 -12.89 22.07
C THR A 201 -0.14 -11.78 22.98
N MET A 202 0.61 -11.44 24.04
CA MET A 202 0.17 -10.39 24.98
C MET A 202 0.10 -9.02 24.32
N ASP A 203 1.11 -8.62 23.55
CA ASP A 203 1.15 -7.30 22.91
C ASP A 203 -0.06 -7.11 21.98
N HIS A 204 -0.35 -8.10 21.14
CA HIS A 204 -1.49 -8.05 20.22
C HIS A 204 -2.84 -7.98 20.94
N LEU A 205 -3.01 -8.74 22.03
CA LEU A 205 -4.26 -8.70 22.81
C LEU A 205 -4.43 -7.38 23.57
N PHE A 206 -3.35 -6.84 24.14
CA PHE A 206 -3.40 -5.54 24.84
C PHE A 206 -3.68 -4.39 23.87
N GLU A 207 -3.04 -4.38 22.71
CA GLU A 207 -3.26 -3.37 21.67
C GLU A 207 -4.70 -3.42 21.14
N ALA A 208 -5.21 -4.62 20.85
CA ALA A 208 -6.59 -4.80 20.42
C ALA A 208 -7.60 -4.37 21.49
N ALA A 209 -7.33 -4.67 22.77
CA ALA A 209 -8.17 -4.22 23.88
C ALA A 209 -8.17 -2.68 24.00
N PHE A 210 -7.00 -2.05 23.88
CA PHE A 210 -6.86 -0.60 23.91
C PHE A 210 -7.62 0.11 22.78
N TYR A 211 -7.53 -0.41 21.56
CA TYR A 211 -8.23 0.15 20.39
C TYR A 211 -9.67 -0.37 20.21
N SER A 212 -10.15 -1.26 21.09
CA SER A 212 -11.46 -1.93 20.97
C SER A 212 -11.65 -2.60 19.59
N GLN A 213 -10.58 -3.23 19.09
CA GLN A 213 -10.58 -3.87 17.77
C GLN A 213 -11.49 -5.09 17.78
N LYS A 214 -12.33 -5.21 16.75
CA LYS A 214 -13.25 -6.35 16.57
C LYS A 214 -12.66 -7.33 15.58
N ASP A 215 -12.54 -8.59 15.98
CA ASP A 215 -12.11 -9.67 15.09
C ASP A 215 -13.36 -10.28 14.40
N PRO A 216 -13.43 -10.28 13.05
CA PRO A 216 -14.60 -10.78 12.32
C PRO A 216 -14.75 -12.31 12.33
N ILE A 217 -13.76 -13.06 12.84
CA ILE A 217 -13.74 -14.51 12.93
C ILE A 217 -14.07 -15.22 11.60
N ARG A 218 -13.27 -14.98 10.55
CA ARG A 218 -13.53 -15.54 9.21
C ARG A 218 -12.45 -16.48 8.69
N GLY A 219 -11.22 -16.29 9.13
CA GLY A 219 -10.07 -17.10 8.78
C GLY A 219 -10.06 -18.46 9.48
N VAL A 220 -9.06 -19.26 9.14
CA VAL A 220 -8.97 -20.64 9.61
C VAL A 220 -8.55 -20.70 11.07
N SER A 221 -7.55 -19.90 11.48
CA SER A 221 -6.96 -19.98 12.82
C SER A 221 -7.93 -19.54 13.90
N GLU A 222 -8.57 -18.38 13.72
CA GLU A 222 -9.59 -17.86 14.64
C GLU A 222 -10.79 -18.82 14.81
N CYS A 223 -11.25 -19.47 13.74
CA CYS A 223 -12.33 -20.47 13.79
C CYS A 223 -11.91 -21.70 14.59
N ILE A 224 -10.67 -22.19 14.39
CA ILE A 224 -10.13 -23.33 15.15
C ILE A 224 -9.99 -22.96 16.64
N ILE A 225 -9.49 -21.77 16.95
CA ILE A 225 -9.32 -21.29 18.34
C ILE A 225 -10.67 -21.25 19.07
N LEU A 226 -11.73 -20.80 18.40
CA LEU A 226 -13.08 -20.70 18.97
C LEU A 226 -13.91 -21.99 18.86
N GLY A 227 -13.38 -23.03 18.21
CA GLY A 227 -14.09 -24.30 18.01
C GLY A 227 -15.31 -24.21 17.09
N ILE A 228 -15.32 -23.25 16.14
CA ILE A 228 -16.39 -23.11 15.15
C ILE A 228 -15.97 -23.69 13.79
N PRO A 229 -16.92 -24.17 12.96
CA PRO A 229 -16.59 -24.72 11.64
C PRO A 229 -15.91 -23.68 10.74
N ILE A 230 -14.81 -24.07 10.10
CA ILE A 230 -14.09 -23.23 9.14
C ILE A 230 -14.89 -23.03 7.85
N SER A 231 -14.85 -21.83 7.26
CA SER A 231 -15.64 -21.46 6.07
C SER A 231 -15.03 -21.96 4.74
N ILE A 232 -14.18 -22.99 4.78
CA ILE A 232 -13.52 -23.60 3.62
C ILE A 232 -13.74 -25.13 3.64
N GLY A 233 -13.65 -25.77 2.48
CA GLY A 233 -13.87 -27.21 2.36
C GLY A 233 -15.31 -27.58 2.66
N THR A 234 -15.53 -28.46 3.64
CA THR A 234 -16.87 -28.94 4.02
C THR A 234 -17.76 -27.86 4.63
N GLY A 235 -17.19 -26.78 5.18
CA GLY A 235 -17.94 -25.63 5.70
C GLY A 235 -18.29 -24.56 4.67
N MET A 236 -17.93 -24.76 3.39
CA MET A 236 -18.17 -23.78 2.32
C MET A 236 -19.65 -23.64 1.92
N PHE A 237 -20.49 -24.62 2.23
CA PHE A 237 -21.91 -24.63 1.89
C PHE A 237 -22.78 -24.96 3.10
N LYS A 238 -24.03 -24.51 3.07
CA LYS A 238 -25.05 -24.88 4.06
C LYS A 238 -25.94 -25.97 3.51
N LEU A 239 -26.36 -26.90 4.38
CA LEU A 239 -27.32 -27.93 4.04
C LEU A 239 -28.71 -27.45 4.46
N HIS A 240 -29.61 -27.38 3.48
CA HIS A 240 -31.04 -27.17 3.75
C HIS A 240 -31.74 -28.53 3.66
N GLN A 241 -32.52 -28.85 4.69
CA GLN A 241 -33.39 -30.03 4.63
C GLN A 241 -34.54 -29.74 3.67
N LYS A 242 -34.68 -30.56 2.62
CA LYS A 242 -35.82 -30.48 1.71
C LYS A 242 -37.06 -31.02 2.41
N LEU A 243 -37.88 -30.10 2.93
CA LEU A 243 -39.19 -30.42 3.49
C LEU A 243 -40.24 -30.45 2.35
N PRO A 244 -41.27 -31.30 2.46
CA PRO A 244 -42.42 -31.22 1.57
C PRO A 244 -43.10 -29.85 1.75
N GLU A 245 -43.57 -29.27 0.65
CA GLU A 245 -44.34 -28.02 0.74
C GLU A 245 -45.56 -28.22 1.65
N PRO A 246 -45.80 -27.30 2.61
CA PRO A 246 -46.94 -27.41 3.51
C PRO A 246 -48.24 -27.36 2.69
N LYS A 247 -49.05 -28.42 2.80
CA LYS A 247 -50.29 -28.57 2.03
C LYS A 247 -51.37 -27.53 2.36
N ASP A 248 -51.32 -26.96 3.57
CA ASP A 248 -52.23 -25.90 4.03
C ASP A 248 -51.44 -24.83 4.81
N ALA A 249 -50.87 -23.87 4.09
CA ALA A 249 -50.17 -22.73 4.68
C ALA A 249 -51.05 -21.47 4.81
N SER A 250 -52.36 -21.57 4.52
CA SER A 250 -53.28 -20.45 4.71
C SER A 250 -53.42 -20.16 6.20
N PRO A 251 -53.20 -18.90 6.65
CA PRO A 251 -53.49 -18.52 8.01
C PRO A 251 -54.95 -18.87 8.34
N GLY A 252 -55.18 -19.54 9.47
CA GLY A 252 -56.53 -19.78 9.94
C GLY A 252 -57.27 -18.47 10.15
N ALA A 253 -58.57 -18.44 9.83
CA ALA A 253 -59.38 -17.24 10.03
C ALA A 253 -59.32 -16.82 11.52
N PRO A 254 -59.11 -15.51 11.82
CA PRO A 254 -59.12 -15.02 13.19
C PRO A 254 -60.42 -15.41 13.89
N ILE A 255 -60.35 -15.77 15.18
CA ILE A 255 -61.51 -16.27 15.94
C ILE A 255 -62.68 -15.28 15.90
N PHE A 256 -62.40 -13.97 15.91
CA PHE A 256 -63.42 -12.92 15.88
C PHE A 256 -64.06 -12.68 14.50
N MET A 257 -63.48 -13.23 13.42
CA MET A 257 -64.10 -13.24 12.09
C MET A 257 -64.99 -14.46 11.86
N ARG A 258 -65.17 -15.32 12.88
CA ARG A 258 -66.11 -16.43 12.79
C ARG A 258 -67.55 -15.89 12.85
N PRO A 259 -68.46 -16.41 12.01
CA PRO A 259 -69.84 -15.92 11.92
C PRO A 259 -70.63 -16.07 13.22
N GLU A 260 -70.19 -16.94 14.14
CA GLU A 260 -70.75 -17.15 15.48
C GLU A 260 -70.74 -15.91 16.37
N PHE A 261 -69.76 -15.02 16.21
CA PHE A 261 -69.64 -13.82 17.05
C PHE A 261 -70.41 -12.62 16.49
N GLY A 262 -70.92 -12.69 15.26
CA GLY A 262 -71.78 -11.64 14.67
C GLY A 262 -71.16 -10.24 14.61
N LEU A 263 -69.84 -10.11 14.81
CA LEU A 263 -69.13 -8.84 14.85
C LEU A 263 -68.96 -8.33 13.41
N LYS A 264 -69.82 -7.39 13.00
CA LYS A 264 -69.55 -6.55 11.83
C LYS A 264 -68.54 -5.48 12.24
N LEU A 265 -67.32 -5.58 11.72
CA LEU A 265 -66.39 -4.44 11.69
C LEU A 265 -66.94 -3.36 10.75
#